data_AF-A0A7J3W580-F1
#
_entry.id   AF-A0A7J3W580-F1
#
_cell.length_a   1.000
_cell.length_b   1.000
_cell.length_c   1.000
_cell.angle_alpha   90.00
_cell.angle_beta   90.00
_cell.angle_gamma   90.00
#
_symmetry.space_group_name_H-M   'P 1'
#
loop_
_entity.id
_entity.type
_entity.pdbx_description
1 polymer ?
#
loop_
_entity_poly.entity_id
_entity_poly.type
_entity_poly.pdbx_seq_one_letter_code
_entity_poly.pdbx_strand_id
1 'polypeptide(L)'
;GYIKVRKEEVSMQKEKKKRRRYEGSRKGKKYSIVPRKRRWIALVRSLREFARELKEEGKIDNRTYKLVRKWIKGGMFKSRAHMKLYLEQHKLIKGD
;
A
#
# COMPACT_ATOMS: atom_id res chain seq x y z
N GLY A 1 39.90 10.33 -20.45
CA GLY A 1 38.75 10.97 -19.79
C GLY A 1 37.53 10.11 -20.01
N TYR A 2 36.73 9.88 -18.97
CA TYR A 2 35.52 9.06 -19.07
C TYR A 2 34.53 9.76 -20.02
N ILE A 3 34.45 9.31 -21.27
CA ILE A 3 33.47 9.83 -22.23
C ILE A 3 32.11 9.32 -21.75
N LYS A 4 31.41 10.19 -21.03
CA LYS A 4 30.05 9.98 -20.54
C LYS A 4 29.12 10.08 -21.75
N VAL A 5 29.08 9.02 -22.56
CA VAL A 5 28.20 8.97 -23.75
C VAL A 5 26.76 9.24 -23.29
N ARG A 6 26.14 10.13 -24.07
CA ARG A 6 24.88 10.86 -23.83
C ARG A 6 23.75 9.96 -23.33
N LYS A 7 23.08 10.43 -22.28
CA LYS A 7 21.98 9.78 -21.56
C LYS A 7 20.64 10.07 -22.23
N GLU A 8 20.49 9.74 -23.49
CA GLU A 8 19.25 9.89 -24.28
C GLU A 8 19.46 8.88 -25.42
N GLU A 9 18.76 7.75 -25.56
CA GLU A 9 17.33 7.61 -25.85
C GLU A 9 16.89 6.16 -25.55
N VAL A 10 16.82 5.79 -24.27
CA VAL A 10 15.87 4.74 -23.88
C VAL A 10 14.74 5.43 -23.13
N SER A 11 14.12 6.39 -23.82
CA SER A 11 12.68 6.65 -23.73
C SER A 11 11.92 5.45 -24.32
N MET A 12 12.36 4.24 -24.03
CA MET A 12 11.53 3.07 -24.18
C MET A 12 10.54 3.24 -23.05
N GLN A 13 9.30 3.55 -23.45
CA GLN A 13 8.17 3.71 -22.57
C GLN A 13 8.35 2.75 -21.39
N LYS A 14 8.33 3.32 -20.19
CA LYS A 14 8.42 2.61 -18.91
C LYS A 14 7.19 1.71 -18.70
N GLU A 15 6.67 1.13 -19.76
CA GLU A 15 5.80 -0.02 -19.77
C GLU A 15 6.54 -1.15 -19.07
N LYS A 16 6.28 -1.28 -17.77
CA LYS A 16 5.47 -2.35 -17.18
C LYS A 16 5.66 -3.81 -17.66
N LYS A 17 6.55 -4.14 -18.59
CA LYS A 17 6.90 -5.53 -18.88
C LYS A 17 7.85 -6.01 -17.80
N LYS A 18 7.31 -6.88 -16.95
CA LYS A 18 7.99 -7.75 -16.00
C LYS A 18 9.16 -8.50 -16.65
N ARG A 19 10.31 -7.86 -16.90
CA ARG A 19 11.51 -8.52 -17.38
C ARG A 19 12.65 -8.24 -16.41
N ARG A 20 13.17 -9.32 -15.82
CA ARG A 20 14.30 -9.42 -14.86
C ARG A 20 14.03 -9.19 -13.36
N ARG A 21 12.89 -9.63 -12.85
CA ARG A 21 12.70 -9.89 -11.40
C ARG A 21 12.54 -11.39 -11.11
N TYR A 22 13.37 -12.21 -11.73
CA TYR A 22 13.42 -13.64 -11.45
C TYR A 22 14.28 -13.92 -10.21
N GLU A 23 14.11 -15.08 -9.58
CA GLU A 23 14.87 -15.44 -8.38
C GLU A 23 16.38 -15.43 -8.64
N GLY A 24 16.83 -15.89 -9.81
CA GLY A 24 18.25 -15.88 -10.18
C GLY A 24 18.90 -14.50 -10.34
N SER A 25 18.14 -13.42 -10.58
CA SER A 25 18.70 -12.06 -10.61
C SER A 25 18.76 -11.40 -9.23
N ARG A 26 18.17 -12.02 -8.20
CA ARG A 26 18.13 -11.51 -6.83
C ARG A 26 19.30 -12.07 -6.02
N LYS A 27 20.30 -11.24 -5.76
CA LYS A 27 21.48 -11.63 -4.96
C LYS A 27 21.27 -11.55 -3.44
N GLY A 28 20.15 -11.00 -2.96
CA GLY A 28 19.91 -10.72 -1.54
C GLY A 28 18.67 -11.44 -0.98
N LYS A 29 18.61 -11.55 0.36
CA LYS A 29 17.48 -12.15 1.09
C LYS A 29 16.15 -11.44 0.79
N LYS A 30 15.01 -12.14 0.98
CA LYS A 30 13.63 -11.66 0.68
C LYS A 30 13.30 -10.22 1.13
N TYR A 31 13.86 -9.78 2.26
CA TYR A 31 13.59 -8.46 2.85
C TYR A 31 14.78 -7.48 2.77
N SER A 32 15.81 -7.77 1.96
CA SER A 32 16.99 -6.91 1.81
C SER A 32 16.65 -5.57 1.14
N ILE A 33 15.77 -5.59 0.13
CA ILE A 33 15.35 -4.38 -0.60
C ILE A 33 14.31 -3.60 0.20
N VAL A 34 13.29 -4.30 0.72
CA VAL A 34 12.23 -3.69 1.55
C VAL A 34 12.14 -4.46 2.86
N PRO A 35 12.65 -3.88 3.97
CA PRO A 35 12.58 -4.48 5.28
C PRO A 35 11.15 -4.71 5.76
N ARG A 36 10.95 -5.73 6.61
CA ARG A 36 9.64 -6.08 7.20
C ARG A 36 8.98 -4.89 7.88
N LYS A 37 9.73 -4.14 8.69
CA LYS A 37 9.25 -2.94 9.41
C LYS A 37 8.76 -1.85 8.47
N ARG A 38 9.51 -1.57 7.39
CA ARG A 38 9.11 -0.56 6.39
C ARG A 38 7.80 -0.96 5.69
N ARG A 39 7.64 -2.25 5.36
CA ARG A 39 6.39 -2.77 4.78
C ARG A 39 5.21 -2.62 5.74
N TRP A 40 5.38 -2.97 7.01
CA TRP A 40 4.36 -2.79 8.04
C TRP A 40 3.96 -1.32 8.22
N ILE A 41 4.95 -0.43 8.31
CA ILE A 41 4.72 1.01 8.42
C ILE A 41 3.92 1.53 7.22
N ALA A 42 4.31 1.15 6.00
CA ALA A 42 3.62 1.58 4.77
C ALA A 42 2.17 1.10 4.74
N LEU A 43 1.92 -0.15 5.15
CA LEU A 43 0.56 -0.72 5.22
C LEU A 43 -0.30 -0.03 6.28
N VAL A 44 0.20 0.14 7.50
CA VAL A 44 -0.57 0.77 8.58
C VAL A 44 -0.85 2.24 8.28
N ARG A 45 0.11 2.96 7.69
CA ARG A 45 -0.07 4.38 7.31
C ARG A 45 -1.14 4.51 6.24
N SER A 46 -1.08 3.72 5.18
CA SER A 46 -2.05 3.80 4.08
C SER A 46 -3.46 3.42 4.50
N LEU A 47 -3.62 2.48 5.45
CA LEU A 47 -4.91 2.10 6.03
C LEU A 47 -5.48 3.19 6.95
N ARG A 48 -4.64 3.80 7.80
CA ARG A 48 -5.08 4.88 8.70
C ARG A 48 -5.48 6.13 7.94
N GLU A 49 -4.75 6.44 6.88
CA GLU A 49 -5.09 7.52 5.95
C GLU A 49 -6.45 7.26 5.31
N PHE A 50 -6.69 6.06 4.77
CA PHE A 50 -7.98 5.70 4.18
C PHE A 50 -9.13 5.76 5.21
N ALA A 51 -8.90 5.31 6.44
CA ALA A 51 -9.90 5.44 7.51
C ALA A 51 -10.18 6.91 7.88
N ARG A 52 -9.19 7.80 7.75
CA ARG A 52 -9.37 9.24 7.96
C ARG A 52 -10.19 9.85 6.81
N GLU A 53 -9.88 9.52 5.56
CA GLU A 53 -10.64 9.95 4.37
C GLU A 53 -12.12 9.58 4.52
N LEU A 54 -12.43 8.31 4.86
CA LEU A 54 -13.81 7.86 5.08
C LEU A 54 -14.53 8.63 6.19
N LYS A 55 -13.80 9.10 7.21
CA LYS A 55 -14.37 9.92 8.29
C LYS A 55 -14.61 11.35 7.82
N GLU A 56 -13.67 11.94 7.09
CA GLU A 56 -13.78 13.29 6.52
C GLU A 56 -14.93 13.38 5.51
N GLU A 57 -15.16 12.33 4.73
CA GLU A 57 -16.32 12.19 3.83
C GLU A 57 -17.65 11.92 4.57
N GLY A 58 -17.63 11.71 5.89
CA GLY A 58 -18.83 11.41 6.68
C GLY A 58 -19.40 9.99 6.49
N LYS A 59 -18.71 9.12 5.76
CA LYS A 59 -19.15 7.73 5.51
C LYS A 59 -19.11 6.85 6.76
N ILE A 60 -18.24 7.15 7.72
CA ILE A 60 -18.13 6.42 8.99
C ILE A 60 -18.31 7.35 10.19
N ASP A 61 -18.95 6.85 11.23
CA ASP A 61 -19.04 7.55 12.51
C ASP A 61 -17.70 7.52 13.28
N ASN A 62 -17.53 8.45 14.23
CA ASN A 62 -16.36 8.53 15.09
C ASN A 62 -16.17 7.27 15.95
N ARG A 63 -17.25 6.58 16.36
CA ARG A 63 -17.15 5.30 17.07
C ARG A 63 -16.54 4.22 16.17
N THR A 64 -17.03 4.12 14.94
CA THR A 64 -16.53 3.20 13.92
C THR A 64 -15.07 3.49 13.58
N TYR A 65 -14.71 4.75 13.38
CA TYR A 65 -13.32 5.16 13.12
C TYR A 65 -12.34 4.69 14.22
N LYS A 66 -12.72 4.84 15.51
CA LYS A 66 -11.89 4.37 16.64
C LYS A 66 -11.71 2.85 16.62
N LEU A 67 -12.76 2.09 16.29
CA LEU A 67 -12.70 0.63 16.17
C LEU A 67 -11.81 0.19 15.02
N VAL A 68 -12.00 0.78 13.84
CA VAL A 68 -11.19 0.51 12.64
C VAL A 68 -9.71 0.75 12.93
N ARG A 69 -9.37 1.84 13.65
CA ARG A 69 -7.99 2.13 14.02
C ARG A 69 -7.38 1.09 14.97
N LYS A 70 -8.18 0.51 15.88
CA LYS A 70 -7.76 -0.62 16.73
C LYS A 70 -7.52 -1.88 15.91
N TRP A 71 -8.41 -2.21 14.97
CA TRP A 71 -8.25 -3.35 14.07
C TRP A 71 -7.04 -3.22 13.14
N ILE A 72 -6.78 -2.01 12.61
CA ILE A 72 -5.57 -1.73 11.84
C ILE A 72 -4.32 -1.96 12.69
N LYS A 73 -4.30 -1.49 13.96
CA LYS A 73 -3.19 -1.75 14.89
C LYS A 73 -2.97 -3.26 15.10
N GLY A 74 -4.07 -4.04 15.15
CA GLY A 74 -4.05 -5.49 15.25
C GLY A 74 -3.68 -6.24 13.96
N GLY A 75 -3.54 -5.55 12.82
CA GLY A 75 -3.16 -6.17 11.55
C GLY A 75 -4.27 -6.95 10.85
N MET A 76 -5.54 -6.66 11.16
CA MET A 76 -6.70 -7.34 10.56
C MET A 76 -6.78 -7.17 9.04
N PHE A 77 -6.37 -6.00 8.53
CA PHE A 77 -6.50 -5.65 7.13
C PHE A 77 -5.19 -5.86 6.35
N LYS A 78 -5.33 -6.37 5.12
CA LYS A 78 -4.20 -6.65 4.21
C LYS A 78 -4.01 -5.55 3.16
N SER A 79 -5.05 -4.77 2.89
CA SER A 79 -5.08 -3.69 1.89
C SER A 79 -6.27 -2.75 2.15
N ARG A 80 -6.29 -1.59 1.47
CA ARG A 80 -7.44 -0.66 1.50
C ARG A 80 -8.73 -1.32 1.01
N ALA A 81 -8.64 -2.12 -0.06
CA ALA A 81 -9.80 -2.86 -0.60
C ALA A 81 -10.35 -3.88 0.39
N HIS A 82 -9.49 -4.62 1.09
CA HIS A 82 -9.95 -5.55 2.14
C HIS A 82 -10.66 -4.80 3.28
N MET A 83 -10.14 -3.64 3.68
CA MET A 83 -10.80 -2.79 4.67
C MET A 83 -12.17 -2.29 4.20
N LYS A 84 -12.27 -1.83 2.94
CA LYS A 84 -13.52 -1.36 2.34
C LYS A 84 -14.58 -2.48 2.32
N LEU A 85 -14.22 -3.65 1.76
CA LEU A 85 -15.10 -4.81 1.69
C LEU A 85 -15.63 -5.23 3.05
N TYR A 86 -14.76 -5.27 4.07
CA TYR A 86 -15.17 -5.59 5.44
C TYR A 86 -16.18 -4.57 5.98
N LEU A 87 -15.93 -3.28 5.79
CA LEU A 87 -16.82 -2.23 6.27
C LEU A 87 -18.19 -2.24 5.56
N GLU A 88 -18.22 -2.55 4.26
CA GLU A 88 -19.45 -2.72 3.47
C GLU A 88 -20.26 -3.92 3.98
N GLN A 89 -19.62 -5.09 4.14
CA GLN A 89 -20.28 -6.31 4.63
C GLN A 89 -20.90 -6.14 6.01
N HIS A 90 -20.27 -5.35 6.88
CA HIS A 90 -20.76 -5.08 8.23
C HIS A 90 -21.68 -3.85 8.31
N LYS A 91 -22.07 -3.24 7.17
CA LYS A 91 -22.94 -2.05 7.09
C LYS A 91 -22.43 -0.89 7.95
N LEU A 92 -21.12 -0.76 8.05
CA LEU A 92 -20.45 0.29 8.84
C LEU A 92 -20.18 1.56 8.04
N ILE A 93 -20.34 1.48 6.72
CA ILE A 93 -20.32 2.62 5.80
C ILE A 93 -21.75 3.07 5.57
N LYS A 94 -21.98 4.37 5.71
CA LYS A 94 -23.22 5.05 5.31
C LYS A 94 -23.03 5.53 3.87
N GLY A 95 -23.88 5.08 2.95
CA GLY A 95 -23.95 5.64 1.59
C GLY A 95 -23.69 4.68 0.42
N ASP A 96 -24.03 3.40 0.57
CA ASP A 96 -24.42 2.55 -0.57
C ASP A 96 -25.91 2.17 -0.42
#